data_AF-A0A542ICY1-F1
#
_entry.id   AF-A0A542ICY1-F1
#
_cell.length_a   1.000
_cell.length_b   1.000
_cell.length_c   1.000
_cell.angle_alpha   90.00
_cell.angle_beta   90.00
_cell.angle_gamma   90.00
#
_symmetry.space_group_name_H-M   'P 1'
#
loop_
_entity.id
_entity.type
_entity.pdbx_description
1 polymer ?
#
loop_
_entity_poly.entity_id
_entity_poly.type
_entity_poly.pdbx_seq_one_letter_code
_entity_poly.pdbx_strand_id
1 'polypeptide(L)'
;MATTTNKTPTKPGNRWAKLAMAITLAVAALAAIVLIAQWMRTLPPVQNFLTTYPGTVDLPEGAPLGLPPWLGWQHYLNAFFLVLIIRSGWLVRTTARPKEHWTRNNSGPIRTRGKPAKISLNLWFHLTLDALWVTNGVVFIILLVVTGQWMRIVPTSWDVFPNALSTAIQYASLNWPTENGWVNYNSLQVLAYFSIVFITAPLALVTGLRMSGAWPKNAHVLNKMYPIEVARAIHFPVMLYFVGFVVVHVALVFATGVLHNLNHMYASNDGAGWTGFWIFAASVAVIVAAWFLARPLFLRPVASIFGKVTR
;
A
#
# COMPACT_ATOMS: atom_id res chain seq x y z
N MET A 1 -8.96 61.68 8.16
CA MET A 1 -7.75 61.11 7.51
C MET A 1 -7.79 59.60 7.67
N ALA A 2 -8.21 58.87 6.64
CA ALA A 2 -8.20 57.41 6.62
C ALA A 2 -6.95 56.95 5.86
N THR A 3 -6.00 56.35 6.56
CA THR A 3 -4.79 55.75 5.99
C THR A 3 -5.15 54.41 5.34
N THR A 4 -5.33 54.43 4.02
CA THR A 4 -5.44 53.22 3.21
C THR A 4 -4.07 52.55 3.11
N THR A 5 -3.92 51.41 3.79
CA THR A 5 -2.73 50.56 3.63
C THR A 5 -2.83 49.80 2.32
N ASN A 6 -2.17 50.32 1.28
CA ASN A 6 -1.94 49.61 0.02
C ASN A 6 -1.06 48.39 0.30
N LYS A 7 -1.67 47.19 0.42
CA LYS A 7 -0.94 45.93 0.32
C LYS A 7 -0.53 45.73 -1.14
N THR A 8 0.75 45.91 -1.42
CA THR A 8 1.37 45.57 -2.71
C THR A 8 1.05 44.11 -3.06
N PRO A 9 0.51 43.81 -4.25
CA PRO A 9 0.25 42.43 -4.64
C PRO A 9 1.59 41.70 -4.73
N THR A 10 1.79 40.70 -3.87
CA THR A 10 2.92 39.78 -3.96
C THR A 10 2.80 39.04 -5.28
N LYS A 11 3.77 39.25 -6.19
CA LYS A 11 3.86 38.51 -7.45
C LYS A 11 3.72 37.02 -7.14
N PRO A 12 2.80 36.28 -7.78
CA PRO A 12 2.70 34.84 -7.58
C PRO A 12 4.03 34.22 -7.99
N GLY A 13 4.83 33.79 -7.01
CA GLY A 13 6.13 33.17 -7.28
C GLY A 13 5.94 32.03 -8.28
N ASN A 14 6.73 32.04 -9.35
CA ASN A 14 6.55 31.15 -10.50
C ASN A 14 6.56 29.69 -10.03
N ARG A 15 5.37 29.07 -9.92
CA ARG A 15 5.19 27.70 -9.41
C ARG A 15 5.99 26.70 -10.24
N TRP A 16 6.15 26.97 -11.53
CA TRP A 16 6.96 26.17 -12.45
C TRP A 16 8.45 26.27 -12.15
N ALA A 17 8.96 27.45 -11.78
CA ALA A 17 10.36 27.60 -11.38
C ALA A 17 10.63 26.88 -10.05
N LYS A 18 9.71 26.95 -9.08
CA LYS A 18 9.82 26.20 -7.81
C LYS A 18 9.77 24.69 -8.05
N LEU A 19 8.87 24.23 -8.92
CA LEU A 19 8.75 22.82 -9.30
C LEU A 19 10.02 22.33 -10.02
N ALA A 20 10.50 23.08 -11.01
CA ALA A 20 11.73 22.76 -11.73
C ALA A 20 12.92 22.68 -10.78
N MET A 21 13.08 23.64 -9.88
CA MET A 21 14.14 23.62 -8.86
C MET A 21 14.00 22.41 -7.93
N ALA A 22 12.79 22.07 -7.47
CA ALA A 22 12.57 20.89 -6.64
C ALA A 22 12.93 19.59 -7.37
N ILE A 23 12.56 19.47 -8.66
CA ILE A 23 12.92 18.32 -9.51
C ILE A 23 14.44 18.25 -9.67
N THR A 24 15.10 19.36 -10.00
CA THR A 24 16.55 19.39 -10.17
C THR A 24 17.28 18.98 -8.88
N LEU A 25 16.83 19.49 -7.73
CA LEU A 25 17.41 19.11 -6.44
C LEU A 25 17.19 17.63 -6.12
N ALA A 26 16.00 17.08 -6.41
CA ALA A 26 15.72 15.67 -6.22
C ALA A 26 16.60 14.79 -7.11
N VAL A 27 16.76 15.16 -8.39
CA VAL A 27 17.64 14.45 -9.33
C VAL A 27 19.09 14.53 -8.89
N ALA A 28 19.57 15.71 -8.47
CA ALA A 28 20.93 15.88 -7.98
C ALA A 28 21.18 15.04 -6.71
N ALA A 29 20.22 15.00 -5.78
CA ALA A 29 20.31 14.16 -4.59
C ALA A 29 20.36 12.67 -4.93
N LEU A 30 19.52 12.21 -5.86
CA LEU A 30 19.54 10.82 -6.34
C LEU A 30 20.88 10.47 -7.01
N ALA A 31 21.39 11.36 -7.86
CA ALA A 31 22.69 11.18 -8.51
C ALA A 31 23.82 11.09 -7.46
N ALA A 32 23.80 11.96 -6.44
CA ALA A 32 24.75 11.91 -5.35
C ALA A 32 24.68 10.58 -4.58
N ILE A 33 23.48 10.07 -4.28
CA ILE A 33 23.28 8.76 -3.63
C ILE A 33 23.89 7.65 -4.48
N VAL A 34 23.65 7.65 -5.80
CA VAL A 34 24.20 6.64 -6.71
C VAL A 34 25.72 6.70 -6.72
N LEU A 35 26.31 7.89 -6.88
CA LEU A 35 27.77 8.06 -6.92
C LEU A 35 28.42 7.68 -5.60
N ILE A 36 27.81 8.03 -4.47
CA ILE A 36 28.28 7.61 -3.13
C ILE A 36 28.20 6.09 -3.00
N ALA A 37 27.11 5.45 -3.41
CA ALA A 37 26.98 4.00 -3.33
C ALA A 37 27.99 3.28 -4.25
N GLN A 38 28.22 3.79 -5.46
CA GLN A 38 29.25 3.27 -6.37
C GLN A 38 30.65 3.43 -5.78
N TRP A 39 30.97 4.60 -5.21
CA TRP A 39 32.23 4.83 -4.52
C TRP A 39 32.39 3.92 -3.30
N MET A 40 31.36 3.77 -2.46
CA MET A 40 31.40 2.87 -1.30
C MET A 40 31.76 1.44 -1.71
N ARG A 41 31.24 0.96 -2.84
CA ARG A 41 31.53 -0.39 -3.35
C ARG A 41 32.97 -0.60 -3.81
N THR A 42 33.77 0.46 -3.99
CA THR A 42 35.20 0.33 -4.28
C THR A 42 36.04 0.14 -3.01
N LEU A 43 35.47 0.40 -1.83
CA LEU A 43 36.15 0.27 -0.55
C LEU A 43 36.24 -1.21 -0.11
N PRO A 44 37.42 -1.73 0.24
CA PRO A 44 37.58 -3.12 0.68
C PRO A 44 36.66 -3.56 1.83
N PRO A 45 36.40 -2.72 2.87
CA PRO A 45 35.46 -3.09 3.93
C PRO A 45 34.02 -3.33 3.42
N VAL A 46 33.58 -2.55 2.44
CA VAL A 46 32.24 -2.71 1.85
C VAL A 46 32.18 -3.94 0.97
N GLN A 47 33.23 -4.23 0.21
CA GLN A 47 33.31 -5.47 -0.58
C GLN A 47 33.22 -6.71 0.32
N ASN A 48 34.01 -6.74 1.41
CA ASN A 48 33.95 -7.82 2.40
C ASN A 48 32.58 -7.93 3.08
N PHE A 49 31.92 -6.79 3.34
CA PHE A 49 30.57 -6.77 3.88
C PHE A 49 29.56 -7.38 2.88
N LEU A 50 29.62 -7.01 1.61
CA LEU A 50 28.74 -7.54 0.56
C LEU A 50 28.98 -9.03 0.28
N THR A 51 30.21 -9.54 0.48
CA THR A 51 30.48 -10.99 0.38
C THR A 51 29.97 -11.76 1.59
N THR A 52 30.06 -11.16 2.79
CA THR A 52 29.56 -11.77 4.04
C THR A 52 28.03 -11.78 4.07
N TYR A 53 27.40 -10.73 3.54
CA TYR A 53 25.97 -10.55 3.48
C TYR A 53 25.53 -10.35 2.02
N PRO A 54 25.27 -11.43 1.26
CA PRO A 54 25.00 -11.36 -0.18
C PRO A 54 23.68 -10.66 -0.53
N GLY A 55 22.80 -10.46 0.45
CA GLY A 55 21.52 -9.79 0.29
C GLY A 55 20.31 -10.67 0.63
N THR A 56 20.52 -11.96 0.86
CA THR A 56 19.48 -12.96 1.17
C THR A 56 19.80 -13.69 2.48
N VAL A 57 18.76 -14.18 3.13
CA VAL A 57 18.88 -15.10 4.28
C VAL A 57 18.15 -16.36 3.90
N ASP A 58 18.82 -17.51 3.93
CA ASP A 58 18.21 -18.79 3.56
C ASP A 58 16.94 -19.08 4.37
N LEU A 59 15.95 -19.63 3.68
CA LEU A 59 14.70 -20.01 4.34
C LEU A 59 14.95 -21.18 5.30
N PRO A 60 14.23 -21.24 6.43
CA PRO A 60 14.36 -22.35 7.36
C PRO A 60 13.96 -23.69 6.71
N GLU A 61 14.43 -24.78 7.29
CA GLU A 61 14.04 -26.13 6.87
C GLU A 61 12.52 -26.29 6.90
N GLY A 62 11.95 -26.88 5.84
CA GLY A 62 10.50 -27.05 5.68
C GLY A 62 9.76 -25.84 5.11
N ALA A 63 10.46 -24.74 4.79
CA ALA A 63 9.83 -23.64 4.07
C ALA A 63 9.36 -24.05 2.66
N PRO A 64 8.13 -23.65 2.25
CA PRO A 64 7.63 -24.00 0.93
C PRO A 64 8.41 -23.27 -0.17
N LEU A 65 8.74 -24.02 -1.22
CA LEU A 65 9.35 -23.49 -2.43
C LEU A 65 8.28 -22.95 -3.39
N GLY A 66 8.62 -21.87 -4.09
CA GLY A 66 7.74 -21.22 -5.04
C GLY A 66 6.52 -20.55 -4.39
N LEU A 67 5.64 -20.08 -5.28
CA LEU A 67 4.45 -19.32 -4.89
C LEU A 67 3.20 -20.09 -5.32
N PRO A 68 2.39 -20.60 -4.39
CA PRO A 68 1.16 -21.30 -4.74
C PRO A 68 0.13 -20.37 -5.40
N PRO A 69 -0.81 -20.90 -6.21
CA PRO A 69 -1.80 -20.10 -6.92
C PRO A 69 -2.62 -19.17 -6.01
N TRP A 70 -2.80 -19.56 -4.74
CA TRP A 70 -3.56 -18.74 -3.81
C TRP A 70 -2.91 -17.41 -3.46
N LEU A 71 -1.59 -17.35 -3.44
CA LEU A 71 -0.86 -16.09 -3.24
C LEU A 71 -1.12 -15.15 -4.41
N GLY A 72 -1.23 -15.66 -5.63
CA GLY A 72 -1.46 -14.85 -6.82
C GLY A 72 -2.82 -14.14 -6.80
N TRP A 73 -3.91 -14.87 -6.49
CA TRP A 73 -5.22 -14.21 -6.39
C TRP A 73 -5.35 -13.33 -5.15
N GLN A 74 -4.68 -13.67 -4.03
CA GLN A 74 -4.58 -12.80 -2.87
C GLN A 74 -3.85 -11.49 -3.18
N HIS A 75 -2.74 -11.58 -3.90
CA HIS A 75 -1.99 -10.42 -4.36
C HIS A 75 -2.85 -9.53 -5.26
N TYR A 76 -3.54 -10.11 -6.24
CA TYR A 76 -4.49 -9.40 -7.10
C TYR A 76 -5.60 -8.70 -6.31
N LEU A 77 -6.27 -9.41 -5.40
CA LEU A 77 -7.35 -8.82 -4.60
C LEU A 77 -6.85 -7.67 -3.72
N ASN A 78 -5.66 -7.80 -3.12
CA ASN A 78 -5.05 -6.72 -2.35
C ASN A 78 -4.77 -5.50 -3.23
N ALA A 79 -4.18 -5.68 -4.41
CA ALA A 79 -3.95 -4.58 -5.35
C ALA A 79 -5.28 -3.92 -5.79
N PHE A 80 -6.29 -4.73 -6.11
CA PHE A 80 -7.63 -4.28 -6.48
C PHE A 80 -8.27 -3.41 -5.40
N PHE A 81 -8.31 -3.90 -4.16
CA PHE A 81 -8.87 -3.16 -3.04
C PHE A 81 -8.06 -1.90 -2.74
N LEU A 82 -6.74 -2.00 -2.69
CA LEU A 82 -5.87 -0.88 -2.31
C LEU A 82 -6.06 0.32 -3.26
N VAL A 83 -6.16 0.09 -4.58
CA VAL A 83 -6.44 1.16 -5.56
C VAL A 83 -7.76 1.88 -5.26
N LEU A 84 -8.82 1.12 -4.98
CA LEU A 84 -10.14 1.68 -4.71
C LEU A 84 -10.23 2.34 -3.32
N ILE A 85 -9.56 1.78 -2.31
CA ILE A 85 -9.47 2.30 -0.94
C ILE A 85 -8.71 3.61 -0.93
N ILE A 86 -7.53 3.69 -1.57
CA ILE A 86 -6.74 4.93 -1.66
C ILE A 86 -7.57 6.03 -2.33
N ARG A 87 -8.21 5.73 -3.45
CA ARG A 87 -9.06 6.68 -4.17
C ARG A 87 -10.23 7.16 -3.32
N SER A 88 -10.98 6.24 -2.73
CA SER A 88 -12.16 6.58 -1.91
C SER A 88 -11.76 7.34 -0.64
N GLY A 89 -10.66 6.96 0.02
CA GLY A 89 -10.10 7.67 1.17
C GLY A 89 -9.64 9.08 0.83
N TRP A 90 -9.01 9.26 -0.34
CA TRP A 90 -8.67 10.59 -0.85
C TRP A 90 -9.91 11.46 -1.07
N LEU A 91 -10.97 10.89 -1.65
CA LEU A 91 -12.25 11.60 -1.84
C LEU A 91 -12.92 11.94 -0.51
N VAL A 92 -12.90 11.04 0.48
CA VAL A 92 -13.41 11.30 1.83
C VAL A 92 -12.67 12.47 2.47
N ARG A 93 -11.35 12.54 2.31
CA ARG A 93 -10.51 13.61 2.87
C ARG A 93 -10.70 14.95 2.18
N THR A 94 -10.85 14.97 0.86
CA THR A 94 -10.80 16.21 0.05
C THR A 94 -12.17 16.77 -0.29
N THR A 95 -13.24 15.97 -0.19
CA THR A 95 -14.60 16.43 -0.51
C THR A 95 -15.25 17.10 0.69
N ALA A 96 -15.13 18.42 0.81
CA ALA A 96 -15.69 19.18 1.92
C ALA A 96 -17.23 19.15 2.00
N ARG A 97 -17.93 19.09 0.86
CA ARG A 97 -19.40 19.03 0.77
C ARG A 97 -19.84 17.89 -0.15
N PRO A 98 -20.03 16.68 0.37
CA PRO A 98 -20.51 15.54 -0.42
C PRO A 98 -21.92 15.80 -0.96
N LYS A 99 -22.14 15.51 -2.24
CA LYS A 99 -23.45 15.68 -2.91
C LYS A 99 -24.40 14.50 -2.70
N GLU A 100 -23.88 13.40 -2.16
CA GLU A 100 -24.65 12.18 -1.96
C GLU A 100 -24.35 11.62 -0.57
N HIS A 101 -25.42 11.19 0.07
CA HIS A 101 -25.39 10.60 1.39
C HIS A 101 -26.10 9.26 1.38
N TRP A 102 -25.62 8.35 2.22
CA TRP A 102 -26.19 7.05 2.43
C TRP A 102 -26.60 6.91 3.90
N THR A 103 -27.77 6.32 4.12
CA THR A 103 -28.26 5.94 5.44
C THR A 103 -28.62 4.47 5.42
N ARG A 104 -28.02 3.70 6.32
CA ARG A 104 -28.20 2.25 6.42
C ARG A 104 -29.67 1.85 6.55
N ASN A 105 -30.05 0.77 5.85
CA ASN A 105 -31.32 0.10 6.11
C ASN A 105 -31.17 -0.81 7.35
N ASN A 106 -32.10 -0.69 8.29
CA ASN A 106 -32.10 -1.48 9.52
C ASN A 106 -33.40 -2.28 9.73
N SER A 107 -34.28 -2.30 8.72
CA SER A 107 -35.52 -3.09 8.74
C SER A 107 -35.39 -4.44 8.03
N GLY A 108 -34.32 -4.66 7.26
CA GLY A 108 -34.04 -5.91 6.53
C GLY A 108 -33.47 -7.06 7.38
N PRO A 109 -32.99 -8.14 6.72
CA PRO A 109 -32.49 -9.34 7.40
C PRO A 109 -31.17 -9.12 8.14
N ILE A 110 -30.32 -8.21 7.66
CA ILE A 110 -29.08 -7.82 8.35
C ILE A 110 -29.38 -6.59 9.21
N ARG A 111 -29.48 -6.80 10.53
CA ARG A 111 -29.69 -5.75 11.52
C ARG A 111 -28.41 -5.48 12.29
N THR A 112 -28.14 -4.20 12.50
CA THR A 112 -26.91 -3.74 13.16
C THR A 112 -27.28 -2.80 14.30
N ARG A 113 -26.57 -2.93 15.44
CA ARG A 113 -26.84 -2.20 16.68
C ARG A 113 -26.72 -0.68 16.47
N GLY A 114 -27.59 0.08 17.14
CA GLY A 114 -27.59 1.54 17.10
C GLY A 114 -28.45 2.16 15.98
N LYS A 115 -28.73 3.47 16.11
CA LYS A 115 -29.51 4.23 15.12
C LYS A 115 -28.73 4.36 13.81
N PRO A 116 -29.37 4.20 12.63
CA PRO A 116 -28.73 4.42 11.33
C PRO A 116 -28.12 5.82 11.24
N ALA A 117 -26.82 5.88 10.98
CA ALA A 117 -26.12 7.15 10.74
C ALA A 117 -26.19 7.53 9.26
N LYS A 118 -26.36 8.82 8.98
CA LYS A 118 -26.18 9.39 7.63
C LYS A 118 -24.69 9.66 7.41
N ILE A 119 -24.12 9.06 6.38
CA ILE A 119 -22.71 9.22 5.99
C ILE A 119 -22.64 9.60 4.51
N SER A 120 -21.50 10.14 4.05
CA SER A 120 -21.33 10.40 2.62
C SER A 120 -21.26 9.09 1.82
N LEU A 121 -21.66 9.13 0.55
CA LEU A 121 -21.56 7.95 -0.33
C LEU A 121 -20.10 7.48 -0.49
N ASN A 122 -19.14 8.42 -0.53
CA ASN A 122 -17.72 8.09 -0.58
C ASN A 122 -17.25 7.37 0.70
N LEU A 123 -17.72 7.79 1.88
CA LEU A 123 -17.37 7.13 3.14
C LEU A 123 -18.01 5.73 3.22
N TRP A 124 -19.25 5.58 2.76
CA TRP A 124 -19.87 4.26 2.66
C TRP A 124 -19.07 3.31 1.76
N PHE A 125 -18.65 3.79 0.58
CA PHE A 125 -17.88 3.00 -0.36
C PHE A 125 -16.51 2.62 0.21
N HIS A 126 -15.81 3.56 0.84
CA HIS A 126 -14.53 3.31 1.52
C HIS A 126 -14.67 2.22 2.59
N LEU A 127 -15.61 2.36 3.52
CA LEU A 127 -15.83 1.39 4.59
C LEU A 127 -16.27 0.01 4.07
N THR A 128 -16.98 -0.04 2.94
CA THR A 128 -17.38 -1.30 2.30
C THR A 128 -16.15 -2.02 1.73
N LEU A 129 -15.27 -1.29 1.04
CA LEU A 129 -14.00 -1.83 0.55
C LEU A 129 -13.09 -2.26 1.70
N ASP A 130 -12.99 -1.47 2.76
CA ASP A 130 -12.20 -1.79 3.94
C ASP A 130 -12.68 -3.09 4.58
N ALA A 131 -14.00 -3.28 4.71
CA ALA A 131 -14.55 -4.52 5.24
C ALA A 131 -14.18 -5.74 4.38
N LEU A 132 -14.32 -5.64 3.06
CA LEU A 132 -13.93 -6.69 2.12
C LEU A 132 -12.42 -6.97 2.15
N TRP A 133 -11.61 -5.92 2.22
CA TRP A 133 -10.16 -6.00 2.29
C TRP A 133 -9.69 -6.64 3.60
N VAL A 134 -10.32 -6.31 4.73
CA VAL A 134 -10.05 -6.96 6.03
C VAL A 134 -10.44 -8.43 5.99
N THR A 135 -11.60 -8.78 5.44
CA THR A 135 -11.98 -10.19 5.25
C THR A 135 -10.95 -10.92 4.40
N ASN A 136 -10.52 -10.32 3.28
CA ASN A 136 -9.46 -10.86 2.44
C ASN A 136 -8.15 -11.03 3.21
N GLY A 137 -7.76 -10.04 4.02
CA GLY A 137 -6.58 -10.07 4.88
C GLY A 137 -6.63 -11.17 5.94
N VAL A 138 -7.79 -11.43 6.55
CA VAL A 138 -7.96 -12.56 7.49
C VAL A 138 -7.73 -13.88 6.77
N VAL A 139 -8.32 -14.07 5.59
CA VAL A 139 -8.09 -15.28 4.77
C VAL A 139 -6.61 -15.39 4.38
N PHE A 140 -5.98 -14.29 3.99
CA PHE A 140 -4.56 -14.24 3.66
C PHE A 140 -3.69 -14.70 4.82
N ILE A 141 -3.90 -14.17 6.04
CA ILE A 141 -3.13 -14.55 7.22
C ILE A 141 -3.34 -16.03 7.58
N ILE A 142 -4.57 -16.53 7.49
CA ILE A 142 -4.86 -17.96 7.75
C ILE A 142 -4.10 -18.84 6.76
N LEU A 143 -4.20 -18.56 5.45
CA LEU A 143 -3.48 -19.32 4.42
C LEU A 143 -1.97 -19.23 4.60
N LEU A 144 -1.46 -18.04 4.90
CA LEU A 144 -0.04 -17.77 5.12
C LEU A 144 0.54 -18.64 6.24
N VAL A 145 -0.19 -18.77 7.35
CA VAL A 145 0.19 -19.65 8.48
C VAL A 145 0.03 -21.12 8.11
N VAL A 146 -1.14 -21.52 7.61
CA VAL A 146 -1.48 -22.93 7.35
C VAL A 146 -0.58 -23.55 6.28
N THR A 147 -0.18 -22.82 5.24
CA THR A 147 0.68 -23.34 4.17
C THR A 147 2.16 -23.08 4.41
N GLY A 148 2.56 -22.54 5.57
CA GLY A 148 3.96 -22.21 5.87
C GLY A 148 4.56 -21.04 5.06
N GLN A 149 3.76 -20.37 4.23
CA GLN A 149 4.23 -19.29 3.35
C GLN A 149 4.68 -18.04 4.14
N TRP A 150 4.33 -17.97 5.42
CA TRP A 150 4.78 -16.93 6.34
C TRP A 150 6.31 -16.86 6.45
N MET A 151 7.00 -18.01 6.35
CA MET A 151 8.45 -18.11 6.46
C MET A 151 9.19 -17.32 5.38
N ARG A 152 8.52 -16.95 4.29
CA ARG A 152 9.10 -16.17 3.19
C ARG A 152 9.04 -14.67 3.40
N ILE A 153 8.16 -14.18 4.29
CA ILE A 153 7.92 -12.73 4.47
C ILE A 153 8.10 -12.27 5.92
N VAL A 154 8.34 -13.18 6.85
CA VAL A 154 8.68 -12.87 8.24
C VAL A 154 10.17 -13.12 8.43
N PRO A 155 10.93 -12.17 8.98
CA PRO A 155 12.33 -12.42 9.31
C PRO A 155 12.51 -13.61 10.24
N THR A 156 13.29 -14.59 9.80
CA THR A 156 13.60 -15.82 10.56
C THR A 156 15.00 -15.79 11.18
N SER A 157 15.87 -14.85 10.77
CA SER A 157 17.20 -14.59 11.33
C SER A 157 17.44 -13.08 11.48
N TRP A 158 18.28 -12.72 12.44
CA TRP A 158 18.79 -11.35 12.61
C TRP A 158 19.70 -10.90 11.46
N ASP A 159 20.23 -11.84 10.68
CA ASP A 159 21.04 -11.54 9.48
C ASP A 159 20.23 -10.80 8.39
N VAL A 160 18.91 -10.73 8.53
CA VAL A 160 18.04 -9.95 7.63
C VAL A 160 18.49 -8.49 7.56
N PHE A 161 18.91 -7.89 8.67
CA PHE A 161 19.25 -6.46 8.72
C PHE A 161 20.54 -6.13 7.96
N PRO A 162 21.68 -6.80 8.20
CA PRO A 162 22.87 -6.56 7.40
C PRO A 162 22.68 -6.95 5.92
N ASN A 163 21.94 -8.03 5.62
CA ASN A 163 21.60 -8.37 4.23
C ASN A 163 20.69 -7.32 3.56
N ALA A 164 19.76 -6.72 4.28
CA ALA A 164 18.92 -5.64 3.76
C ALA A 164 19.76 -4.38 3.47
N LEU A 165 20.73 -4.06 4.34
CA LEU A 165 21.67 -2.97 4.10
C LEU A 165 22.54 -3.25 2.87
N SER A 166 23.06 -4.48 2.72
CA SER A 166 23.79 -4.92 1.53
C SER A 166 22.94 -4.71 0.27
N THR A 167 21.70 -5.19 0.28
CA THR A 167 20.77 -5.04 -0.84
C THR A 167 20.46 -3.57 -1.15
N ALA A 168 20.30 -2.73 -0.13
CA ALA A 168 20.07 -1.30 -0.31
C ALA A 168 21.26 -0.60 -0.98
N ILE A 169 22.50 -0.94 -0.59
CA ILE A 169 23.72 -0.45 -1.25
C ILE A 169 23.76 -0.91 -2.71
N GLN A 170 23.40 -2.17 -2.97
CA GLN A 170 23.36 -2.72 -4.32
C GLN A 170 22.37 -1.97 -5.22
N TYR A 171 21.12 -1.79 -4.77
CA TYR A 171 20.11 -1.00 -5.47
C TYR A 171 20.54 0.46 -5.69
N ALA A 172 21.07 1.11 -4.65
CA ALA A 172 21.55 2.49 -4.72
C ALA A 172 22.70 2.65 -5.73
N SER A 173 23.57 1.65 -5.87
CA SER A 173 24.70 1.68 -6.80
C SER A 173 24.34 1.45 -8.28
N LEU A 174 23.07 1.14 -8.57
CA LEU A 174 22.59 0.68 -9.89
C LEU A 174 23.21 -0.64 -10.39
N ASN A 175 23.98 -1.32 -9.53
CA ASN A 175 24.42 -2.70 -9.75
C ASN A 175 23.57 -3.61 -8.87
N TRP A 176 22.39 -3.92 -9.39
CA TRP A 176 21.29 -4.56 -8.65
C TRP A 176 21.56 -6.04 -8.39
N PRO A 177 21.05 -6.57 -7.27
CA PRO A 177 21.16 -7.99 -6.97
C PRO A 177 20.40 -8.83 -8.00
N THR A 178 20.87 -10.06 -8.22
CA THR A 178 20.09 -11.07 -8.95
C THR A 178 18.94 -11.51 -8.05
N GLU A 179 17.71 -11.20 -8.46
CA GLU A 179 16.51 -11.60 -7.74
C GLU A 179 16.10 -13.03 -8.09
N ASN A 180 15.71 -13.82 -7.08
CA ASN A 180 15.10 -15.13 -7.29
C ASN A 180 13.92 -15.34 -6.33
N GLY A 181 12.83 -14.61 -6.59
CA GLY A 181 11.62 -14.64 -5.76
C GLY A 181 10.94 -16.00 -5.65
N TRP A 182 11.28 -16.96 -6.53
CA TRP A 182 10.79 -18.34 -6.46
C TRP A 182 11.43 -19.12 -5.32
N VAL A 183 12.74 -18.94 -5.14
CA VAL A 183 13.48 -19.57 -4.03
C VAL A 183 13.34 -18.71 -2.78
N ASN A 184 13.75 -17.44 -2.84
CA ASN A 184 13.77 -16.55 -1.70
C ASN A 184 13.75 -15.07 -2.09
N TYR A 185 13.08 -14.25 -1.29
CA TYR A 185 13.17 -12.80 -1.46
C TYR A 185 14.48 -12.28 -0.87
N ASN A 186 15.01 -11.19 -1.44
CA ASN A 186 16.10 -10.49 -0.77
C ASN A 186 15.61 -9.88 0.56
N SER A 187 16.54 -9.65 1.49
CA SER A 187 16.19 -9.20 2.84
C SER A 187 15.54 -7.82 2.90
N LEU A 188 15.82 -6.95 1.92
CA LEU A 188 15.14 -5.65 1.83
C LEU A 188 13.67 -5.81 1.44
N GLN A 189 13.37 -6.73 0.51
CA GLN A 189 12.00 -7.12 0.16
C GLN A 189 11.29 -7.78 1.34
N VAL A 190 11.93 -8.72 2.06
CA VAL A 190 11.35 -9.38 3.25
C VAL A 190 10.93 -8.33 4.29
N LEU A 191 11.81 -7.37 4.63
CA LEU A 191 11.48 -6.31 5.57
C LEU A 191 10.35 -5.40 5.06
N ALA A 192 10.32 -5.10 3.76
CA ALA A 192 9.25 -4.31 3.17
C ALA A 192 7.90 -5.05 3.22
N TYR A 193 7.87 -6.34 2.89
CA TYR A 193 6.66 -7.17 2.94
C TYR A 193 6.18 -7.37 4.37
N PHE A 194 7.10 -7.63 5.30
CA PHE A 194 6.80 -7.72 6.73
C PHE A 194 6.14 -6.42 7.23
N SER A 195 6.74 -5.27 6.91
CA SER A 195 6.23 -3.95 7.27
C SER A 195 4.83 -3.73 6.70
N ILE A 196 4.58 -4.05 5.44
CA ILE A 196 3.27 -3.85 4.82
C ILE A 196 2.20 -4.75 5.44
N VAL A 197 2.50 -6.04 5.61
CA VAL A 197 1.52 -7.05 6.06
C VAL A 197 1.26 -6.96 7.56
N PHE A 198 2.29 -6.84 8.38
CA PHE A 198 2.18 -7.00 9.84
C PHE A 198 2.26 -5.68 10.63
N ILE A 199 2.57 -4.56 9.98
CA ILE A 199 2.63 -3.25 10.65
C ILE A 199 1.66 -2.27 10.00
N THR A 200 1.83 -1.99 8.71
CA THR A 200 1.11 -0.96 7.99
C THR A 200 -0.37 -1.30 7.84
N ALA A 201 -0.69 -2.52 7.41
CA ALA A 201 -2.08 -2.96 7.27
C ALA A 201 -2.84 -2.99 8.60
N PRO A 202 -2.30 -3.56 9.70
CA PRO A 202 -2.91 -3.44 11.02
C PRO A 202 -3.06 -1.99 11.49
N LEU A 203 -2.07 -1.13 11.24
CA LEU A 203 -2.14 0.29 11.62
C LEU A 203 -3.27 1.02 10.85
N ALA A 204 -3.43 0.73 9.55
CA ALA A 204 -4.53 1.23 8.74
C ALA A 204 -5.89 0.78 9.29
N LEU A 205 -6.01 -0.50 9.69
CA LEU A 205 -7.22 -1.05 10.28
C LEU A 205 -7.56 -0.38 11.61
N VAL A 206 -6.61 -0.28 12.55
CA VAL A 206 -6.82 0.32 13.88
C VAL A 206 -7.23 1.78 13.75
N THR A 207 -6.52 2.55 12.92
CA THR A 207 -6.82 3.96 12.70
C THR A 207 -8.13 4.18 11.94
N GLY A 208 -8.44 3.32 10.96
CA GLY A 208 -9.70 3.34 10.22
C GLY A 208 -10.90 3.00 11.11
N LEU A 209 -10.80 1.95 11.93
CA LEU A 209 -11.84 1.58 12.90
C LEU A 209 -12.14 2.71 13.87
N ARG A 210 -11.11 3.42 14.35
CA ARG A 210 -11.28 4.57 15.25
C ARG A 210 -12.04 5.73 14.62
N MET A 211 -11.86 5.93 13.31
CA MET A 211 -12.55 6.96 12.54
C MET A 211 -13.93 6.52 12.03
N SER A 212 -14.21 5.21 12.06
CA SER A 212 -15.45 4.64 11.57
C SER A 212 -16.65 4.88 12.52
N GLY A 213 -17.85 4.73 11.98
CA GLY A 213 -19.08 4.74 12.78
C GLY A 213 -19.26 3.53 13.71
N ALA A 214 -18.41 2.50 13.60
CA ALA A 214 -18.46 1.31 14.45
C ALA A 214 -17.77 1.52 15.81
N TRP A 215 -16.95 2.55 15.95
CA TRP A 215 -16.23 2.84 17.21
C TRP A 215 -17.20 3.21 18.35
N PRO A 216 -17.03 2.66 19.57
CA PRO A 216 -17.94 2.91 20.68
C PRO A 216 -17.91 4.37 21.14
N LYS A 217 -19.06 5.04 21.05
CA LYS A 217 -19.19 6.47 21.44
C LYS A 217 -19.13 6.69 22.94
N ASN A 218 -19.61 5.73 23.74
CA ASN A 218 -19.77 5.88 25.19
C ASN A 218 -18.58 5.32 26.00
N ALA A 219 -17.48 4.93 25.34
CA ALA A 219 -16.30 4.40 26.01
C ALA A 219 -15.32 5.52 26.39
N HIS A 220 -15.61 6.27 27.45
CA HIS A 220 -14.87 7.49 27.82
C HIS A 220 -13.36 7.28 28.02
N VAL A 221 -12.96 6.22 28.73
CA VAL A 221 -11.53 5.92 28.97
C VAL A 221 -10.81 5.63 27.66
N LEU A 222 -11.40 4.78 26.82
CA LEU A 222 -10.85 4.42 25.52
C LEU A 222 -10.75 5.63 24.57
N ASN A 223 -11.77 6.49 24.54
CA ASN A 223 -11.81 7.68 23.70
C ASN A 223 -10.80 8.76 24.14
N LYS A 224 -10.48 8.82 25.44
CA LYS A 224 -9.44 9.69 25.99
C LYS A 224 -8.04 9.16 25.68
N MET A 225 -7.83 7.85 25.80
CA MET A 225 -6.54 7.20 25.52
C MET A 225 -6.20 7.21 24.03
N TYR A 226 -7.20 7.08 23.17
CA TYR A 226 -7.01 7.11 21.72
C TYR A 226 -7.92 8.17 21.06
N PRO A 227 -7.47 9.43 20.97
CA PRO A 227 -8.20 10.50 20.31
C PRO A 227 -8.33 10.30 18.80
N ILE A 228 -9.40 10.84 18.20
CA ILE A 228 -9.64 10.71 16.76
C ILE A 228 -8.64 11.52 15.94
N GLU A 229 -8.11 12.60 16.51
CA GLU A 229 -7.10 13.47 15.93
C GLU A 229 -5.80 12.69 15.70
N VAL A 230 -5.40 11.87 16.68
CA VAL A 230 -4.24 10.98 16.58
C VAL A 230 -4.47 9.95 15.48
N ALA A 231 -5.65 9.32 15.44
CA ALA A 231 -5.97 8.38 14.37
C ALA A 231 -5.87 9.00 12.98
N ARG A 232 -6.40 10.21 12.78
CA ARG A 232 -6.30 10.93 11.50
C ARG A 232 -4.86 11.30 11.14
N ALA A 233 -4.07 11.73 12.14
CA ALA A 233 -2.68 12.10 11.96
C ALA A 233 -1.81 10.92 11.53
N ILE A 234 -2.17 9.69 11.93
CA ILE A 234 -1.48 8.46 11.55
C ILE A 234 -2.03 7.88 10.24
N HIS A 235 -3.36 7.84 10.08
CA HIS A 235 -4.02 7.16 8.95
C HIS A 235 -3.60 7.74 7.59
N PHE A 236 -3.46 9.07 7.51
CA PHE A 236 -3.07 9.72 6.25
C PHE A 236 -1.62 9.38 5.82
N PRO A 237 -0.60 9.51 6.69
CA PRO A 237 0.74 8.99 6.41
C PRO A 237 0.79 7.50 6.06
N VAL A 238 -0.02 6.65 6.71
CA VAL A 238 -0.13 5.22 6.37
C VAL A 238 -0.59 5.01 4.93
N MET A 239 -1.60 5.77 4.48
CA MET A 239 -2.04 5.75 3.08
C MET A 239 -0.90 6.17 2.14
N LEU A 240 -0.15 7.22 2.48
CA LEU A 240 1.01 7.66 1.68
C LEU A 240 2.12 6.60 1.63
N TYR A 241 2.35 5.88 2.73
CA TYR A 241 3.32 4.77 2.77
C TYR A 241 2.89 3.62 1.86
N PHE A 242 1.60 3.25 1.84
CA PHE A 242 1.07 2.29 0.87
C PHE A 242 1.30 2.75 -0.58
N VAL A 243 1.01 4.02 -0.90
CA VAL A 243 1.26 4.58 -2.23
C VAL A 243 2.73 4.49 -2.61
N GLY A 244 3.63 4.92 -1.71
CA GLY A 244 5.08 4.87 -1.92
C GLY A 244 5.57 3.44 -2.13
N PHE A 245 5.12 2.50 -1.30
CA PHE A 245 5.42 1.08 -1.44
C PHE A 245 4.98 0.55 -2.80
N VAL A 246 3.73 0.79 -3.23
CA VAL A 246 3.22 0.31 -4.53
C VAL A 246 4.05 0.86 -5.68
N VAL A 247 4.39 2.15 -5.65
CA VAL A 247 5.19 2.79 -6.71
C VAL A 247 6.57 2.14 -6.81
N VAL A 248 7.29 2.01 -5.69
CA VAL A 248 8.62 1.41 -5.67
C VAL A 248 8.56 -0.08 -6.02
N HIS A 249 7.62 -0.81 -5.43
CA HIS A 249 7.44 -2.24 -5.65
C HIS A 249 7.17 -2.56 -7.12
N VAL A 250 6.22 -1.87 -7.75
CA VAL A 250 5.90 -2.08 -9.16
C VAL A 250 7.07 -1.67 -10.05
N ALA A 251 7.73 -0.54 -9.76
CA ALA A 251 8.90 -0.13 -10.51
C ALA A 251 10.00 -1.21 -10.51
N LEU A 252 10.29 -1.80 -9.35
CA LEU A 252 11.27 -2.89 -9.24
C LEU A 252 10.83 -4.14 -9.99
N VAL A 253 9.55 -4.54 -9.91
CA VAL A 253 9.02 -5.68 -10.68
C VAL A 253 9.31 -5.54 -12.17
N PHE A 254 9.13 -4.35 -12.74
CA PHE A 254 9.38 -4.10 -14.16
C PHE A 254 10.87 -4.03 -14.50
N ALA A 255 11.71 -3.66 -13.53
CA ALA A 255 13.11 -3.38 -13.77
C ALA A 255 14.04 -4.59 -13.44
N THR A 256 13.60 -5.56 -12.65
CA THR A 256 14.40 -6.74 -12.22
C THR A 256 13.96 -8.06 -12.89
N GLY A 257 13.48 -8.01 -14.13
CA GLY A 257 13.07 -9.21 -14.87
C GLY A 257 11.56 -9.41 -14.91
N VAL A 258 10.86 -8.49 -15.59
CA VAL A 258 9.39 -8.40 -15.63
C VAL A 258 8.67 -9.73 -15.92
N LEU A 259 9.10 -10.51 -16.92
CA LEU A 259 8.40 -11.75 -17.27
C LEU A 259 8.50 -12.80 -16.16
N HIS A 260 9.65 -12.94 -15.53
CA HIS A 260 9.85 -13.88 -14.43
C HIS A 260 9.03 -13.46 -13.21
N ASN A 261 9.14 -12.19 -12.81
CA ASN A 261 8.37 -11.63 -11.69
C ASN A 261 6.85 -11.75 -11.90
N LEU A 262 6.35 -11.46 -13.11
CA LEU A 262 4.93 -11.60 -13.41
C LEU A 262 4.49 -13.08 -13.45
N ASN A 263 5.33 -14.01 -13.89
CA ASN A 263 5.00 -15.44 -13.84
C ASN A 263 4.96 -15.98 -12.41
N HIS A 264 5.88 -15.54 -11.54
CA HIS A 264 5.84 -15.85 -10.11
C HIS A 264 4.51 -15.42 -9.50
N MET A 265 4.13 -14.15 -9.69
CA MET A 265 2.97 -13.56 -9.02
C MET A 265 1.62 -13.96 -9.63
N TYR A 266 1.50 -13.98 -10.96
CA TYR A 266 0.21 -14.13 -11.64
C TYR A 266 -0.05 -15.52 -12.21
N ALA A 267 1.00 -16.30 -12.45
CA ALA A 267 0.88 -17.60 -13.10
C ALA A 267 1.49 -18.75 -12.28
N SER A 268 1.98 -18.49 -11.05
CA SER A 268 2.48 -19.52 -10.14
C SER A 268 3.53 -20.42 -10.81
N ASN A 269 4.41 -19.86 -11.64
CA ASN A 269 5.45 -20.60 -12.35
C ASN A 269 6.77 -19.85 -12.37
N ASP A 270 7.88 -20.59 -12.44
CA ASP A 270 9.26 -20.05 -12.43
C ASP A 270 9.81 -19.70 -13.83
N GLY A 271 8.95 -19.72 -14.85
CA GLY A 271 9.33 -19.47 -16.24
C GLY A 271 9.44 -17.99 -16.59
N ALA A 272 9.97 -17.72 -17.78
CA ALA A 272 10.00 -16.39 -18.39
C ALA A 272 8.99 -16.24 -19.56
N GLY A 273 7.93 -17.06 -19.56
CA GLY A 273 6.89 -17.02 -20.59
C GLY A 273 5.94 -15.82 -20.49
N TRP A 274 4.99 -15.71 -21.42
CA TRP A 274 4.05 -14.59 -21.46
C TRP A 274 2.77 -14.80 -20.64
N THR A 275 2.58 -15.97 -20.03
CA THR A 275 1.36 -16.32 -19.29
C THR A 275 1.08 -15.34 -18.16
N GLY A 276 2.06 -15.13 -17.26
CA GLY A 276 1.92 -14.16 -16.16
C GLY A 276 1.64 -12.74 -16.64
N PHE A 277 2.24 -12.33 -17.76
CA PHE A 277 2.02 -11.01 -18.36
C PHE A 277 0.56 -10.81 -18.80
N TRP A 278 -0.04 -11.77 -19.50
CA TRP A 278 -1.43 -11.63 -19.97
C TRP A 278 -2.44 -11.64 -18.82
N ILE A 279 -2.19 -12.47 -17.78
CA ILE A 279 -3.02 -12.47 -16.57
C ILE A 279 -2.88 -11.13 -15.82
N PHE A 280 -1.67 -10.58 -15.72
CA PHE A 280 -1.44 -9.25 -15.17
C PHE A 280 -2.18 -8.16 -15.97
N ALA A 281 -2.07 -8.17 -17.30
CA ALA A 281 -2.73 -7.19 -18.15
C ALA A 281 -4.26 -7.23 -18.00
N ALA A 282 -4.85 -8.42 -17.96
CA ALA A 282 -6.28 -8.61 -17.69
C ALA A 282 -6.66 -8.09 -16.29
N SER A 283 -5.83 -8.37 -15.28
CA SER A 283 -6.03 -7.90 -13.90
C SER A 283 -6.04 -6.37 -13.83
N VAL A 284 -5.09 -5.70 -14.49
CA VAL A 284 -5.04 -4.24 -14.59
C VAL A 284 -6.28 -3.70 -15.29
N ALA A 285 -6.72 -4.32 -16.38
CA ALA A 285 -7.93 -3.91 -17.09
C ALA A 285 -9.18 -3.97 -16.18
N VAL A 286 -9.32 -5.01 -15.35
CA VAL A 286 -10.41 -5.12 -14.38
C VAL A 286 -10.32 -4.06 -13.29
N ILE A 287 -9.12 -3.78 -12.76
CA ILE A 287 -8.92 -2.71 -11.77
C ILE A 287 -9.30 -1.35 -12.35
N VAL A 288 -8.89 -1.06 -13.59
CA VAL A 288 -9.24 0.17 -14.30
C VAL A 288 -10.76 0.27 -14.50
N ALA A 289 -11.40 -0.81 -14.96
CA ALA A 289 -12.85 -0.86 -15.11
C ALA A 289 -13.56 -0.59 -13.76
N ALA A 290 -13.14 -1.25 -12.68
CA ALA A 290 -13.69 -1.03 -11.35
C ALA A 290 -13.47 0.41 -10.85
N TRP A 291 -12.32 1.01 -11.15
CA TRP A 291 -12.03 2.41 -10.83
C TRP A 291 -13.01 3.37 -11.55
N PHE A 292 -13.34 3.08 -12.81
CA PHE A 292 -14.36 3.83 -13.57
C PHE A 292 -15.76 3.61 -13.00
N LEU A 293 -16.10 2.36 -12.64
CA LEU A 293 -17.39 2.00 -12.04
C LEU A 293 -17.54 2.52 -10.61
N ALA A 294 -16.46 2.88 -9.92
CA ALA A 294 -16.52 3.51 -8.60
C ALA A 294 -16.99 4.98 -8.62
N ARG A 295 -17.73 5.42 -9.65
CA ARG A 295 -18.35 6.76 -9.73
C ARG A 295 -19.74 6.74 -9.09
N PRO A 296 -20.23 7.87 -8.54
CA PRO A 296 -21.56 7.94 -7.93
C PRO A 296 -22.69 7.42 -8.81
N LEU A 297 -22.61 7.59 -10.13
CA LEU A 297 -23.60 7.09 -11.09
C LEU A 297 -23.87 5.59 -10.92
N PHE A 298 -22.82 4.78 -10.77
CA PHE A 298 -22.90 3.33 -10.66
C PHE A 298 -22.94 2.84 -9.21
N LEU A 299 -22.36 3.60 -8.27
CA LEU A 299 -22.38 3.24 -6.84
C LEU A 299 -23.77 3.42 -6.21
N ARG A 300 -24.59 4.37 -6.68
CA ARG A 300 -25.90 4.65 -6.10
C ARG A 300 -26.85 3.43 -6.15
N PRO A 301 -27.07 2.73 -7.28
CA PRO A 301 -27.89 1.52 -7.31
C PRO A 301 -27.41 0.45 -6.32
N VAL A 302 -26.10 0.20 -6.27
CA VAL A 302 -25.50 -0.80 -5.37
C VAL A 302 -25.70 -0.42 -3.91
N ALA A 303 -25.42 0.84 -3.56
CA ALA A 303 -25.61 1.36 -2.21
C ALA A 303 -27.07 1.31 -1.75
N SER A 304 -28.02 1.49 -2.68
CA SER A 304 -29.45 1.43 -2.40
C SER A 304 -29.96 0.04 -2.02
N ILE A 305 -29.21 -1.03 -2.32
CA ILE A 305 -29.54 -2.40 -1.87
C ILE A 305 -29.44 -2.50 -0.34
N PHE A 306 -28.48 -1.79 0.26
CA PHE A 306 -28.16 -1.88 1.69
C PHE A 306 -28.65 -0.68 2.52
N GLY A 307 -29.24 0.34 1.87
CA GLY A 307 -29.65 1.57 2.54
C GLY A 307 -30.38 2.55 1.63
N LYS A 308 -30.70 3.72 2.16
CA LYS A 308 -31.31 4.82 1.42
C LYS A 308 -30.22 5.80 0.97
N VAL A 309 -30.15 6.08 -0.33
CA VAL A 309 -29.28 7.12 -0.88
C VAL A 309 -30.07 8.40 -1.12
N THR A 310 -29.57 9.54 -0.62
CA THR A 310 -30.14 10.86 -0.84
C THR A 310 -29.12 11.79 -1.49
N ARG A 311 -29.59 12.74 -2.31
CA ARG A 311 -28.78 13.89 -2.71
C ARG A 311 -28.77 14.92 -1.58
#